data_AF-A0A7T0KMF0-F1
#
_entry.id   AF-A0A7T0KMF0-F1
#
_cell.length_a   1.000
_cell.length_b   1.000
_cell.length_c   1.000
_cell.angle_alpha   90.00
_cell.angle_beta   90.00
_cell.angle_gamma   90.00
#
_symmetry.space_group_name_H-M   'P 1'
#
loop_
_entity.id
_entity.type
_entity.pdbx_description
1 polymer ?
#
loop_
_entity_poly.entity_id
_entity_poly.type
_entity_poly.pdbx_seq_one_letter_code
_entity_poly.pdbx_strand_id
1 'polypeptide(L)'
;MAHYDLYSSLGLDRAMDSASIAGELDRRINAGAPTNPGGMEELDVARRILGHPGKRGAYDSKLDDPNAPDINIVSLRELARAQWADAGVGSFRPRQYFPETGSAPGATVKPERSTSQRAVWPWLLAAVLLLSAAAGGLWWYTHRGAGERWEGVNQEIHMAFPDIVSAREGLKGWNGLPCAEAAADAGQLGKIRCADADLGVSVIKYDSETARDAALPESTSAHVLSNGQCEVTSVTLEDSSEPAYFLAPKGANSDYGILINGRDAEEQRLALPVCP
;
A
#
# COMPACT_ATOMS: atom_id res chain seq x y z
N MET A 1 -12.80 2.26 22.70
CA MET A 1 -12.81 2.21 21.23
C MET A 1 -12.25 3.53 20.79
N ALA A 2 -11.05 3.51 20.20
CA ALA A 2 -10.31 4.72 19.90
C ALA A 2 -10.14 4.79 18.37
N HIS A 3 -10.87 5.69 17.74
CA HIS A 3 -10.62 6.03 16.34
C HIS A 3 -9.32 6.83 16.25
N TYR A 4 -8.42 6.42 15.36
CA TYR A 4 -7.25 7.21 15.03
C TYR A 4 -7.69 8.44 14.21
N ASP A 5 -7.62 9.62 14.85
CA ASP A 5 -8.02 10.87 14.23
C ASP A 5 -6.84 11.59 13.56
N LEU A 6 -6.77 11.50 12.22
CA LEU A 6 -5.82 12.22 11.37
C LEU A 6 -5.87 13.74 11.55
N TYR A 7 -7.01 14.34 11.89
CA TYR A 7 -7.11 15.78 12.13
C TYR A 7 -6.39 16.15 13.42
N SER A 8 -6.71 15.47 14.51
CA SER A 8 -6.06 15.69 15.81
C SER A 8 -4.57 15.36 15.76
N SER A 9 -4.17 14.27 15.10
CA SER A 9 -2.78 13.83 15.03
C SER A 9 -1.89 14.83 14.26
N LEU A 10 -2.43 15.41 13.18
CA LEU A 10 -1.70 16.32 12.31
C LEU A 10 -1.94 17.80 12.64
N GLY A 11 -2.77 18.11 13.63
CA GLY A 11 -3.19 19.48 13.93
C GLY A 11 -3.85 20.17 12.75
N LEU A 12 -4.68 19.44 12.00
CA LEU A 12 -5.43 19.95 10.85
C LEU A 12 -6.84 20.36 11.26
N ASP A 13 -7.36 21.42 10.67
CA ASP A 13 -8.74 21.84 10.87
C ASP A 13 -9.70 21.03 9.97
N ARG A 14 -10.61 20.30 10.61
CA ARG A 14 -11.66 19.50 9.94
C ARG A 14 -12.64 20.36 9.13
N ALA A 15 -12.71 21.67 9.36
CA ALA A 15 -13.55 22.58 8.59
C ALA A 15 -12.95 22.96 7.21
N MET A 16 -11.64 22.75 6.99
CA MET A 16 -11.00 23.02 5.70
C MET A 16 -11.54 22.08 4.61
N ASP A 17 -11.60 22.51 3.36
CA ASP A 17 -11.95 21.62 2.23
C ASP A 17 -10.77 20.69 1.86
N SER A 18 -11.06 19.60 1.13
CA SER A 18 -10.04 18.60 0.79
C SER A 18 -8.88 19.14 -0.02
N ALA A 19 -9.10 20.14 -0.89
CA ALA A 19 -8.03 20.73 -1.70
C ALA A 19 -7.11 21.60 -0.83
N SER A 20 -7.67 22.35 0.12
CA SER A 20 -6.89 23.11 1.10
C SER A 20 -6.07 22.21 2.02
N ILE A 21 -6.65 21.10 2.49
CA ILE A 21 -5.92 20.10 3.29
C ILE A 21 -4.82 19.43 2.47
N ALA A 22 -5.10 19.08 1.21
CA ALA A 22 -4.11 18.54 0.30
C ALA A 22 -2.90 19.47 0.13
N GLY A 23 -3.14 20.77 -0.11
CA GLY A 23 -2.07 21.76 -0.25
C GLY A 23 -1.24 21.94 1.02
N GLU A 24 -1.86 21.90 2.20
CA GLU A 24 -1.13 21.93 3.47
C GLU A 24 -0.23 20.71 3.65
N LEU A 25 -0.76 19.51 3.38
CA LEU A 25 -0.03 18.26 3.50
C LEU A 25 1.11 18.18 2.47
N ASP A 26 0.88 18.62 1.23
CA ASP A 26 1.94 18.70 0.21
C ASP A 26 3.08 19.63 0.63
N ARG A 27 2.79 20.77 1.29
CA ARG A 27 3.84 21.64 1.84
C ARG A 27 4.66 20.94 2.91
N ARG A 28 4.02 20.20 3.81
CA ARG A 28 4.71 19.49 4.90
C ARG A 28 5.56 18.32 4.38
N ILE A 29 5.03 17.56 3.42
CA ILE A 29 5.76 16.47 2.75
C ILE A 29 7.02 17.04 2.07
N ASN A 30 6.90 18.14 1.33
CA ASN A 30 8.03 18.77 0.65
C ASN A 30 9.06 19.40 1.61
N ALA A 31 8.66 19.77 2.83
CA ALA A 31 9.58 20.27 3.85
C ALA A 31 10.48 19.16 4.45
N GLY A 32 10.08 17.89 4.36
CA GLY A 32 10.91 16.73 4.71
C GLY A 32 11.25 16.55 6.19
N ALA A 33 10.62 17.31 7.09
CA ALA A 33 10.85 17.25 8.53
C ALA A 33 9.50 17.15 9.29
N PRO A 34 8.87 15.96 9.31
CA PRO A 34 7.58 15.78 9.96
C PRO A 34 7.71 15.88 11.48
N THR A 35 6.75 16.54 12.12
CA THR A 35 6.66 16.66 13.59
C THR A 35 5.52 15.84 14.19
N ASN A 36 4.78 15.13 13.35
CA ASN A 36 3.66 14.27 13.73
C ASN A 36 4.13 12.86 14.16
N PRO A 37 3.35 12.15 15.00
CA PRO A 37 3.75 10.85 15.56
C PRO A 37 4.10 9.78 14.51
N GLY A 38 3.38 9.75 13.38
CA GLY A 38 3.60 8.79 12.30
C GLY A 38 4.57 9.25 11.21
N GLY A 39 5.32 10.33 11.43
CA GLY A 39 6.36 10.80 10.51
C GLY A 39 5.86 11.07 9.07
N MET A 40 6.72 10.80 8.09
CA MET A 40 6.39 11.01 6.67
C MET A 40 5.26 10.10 6.17
N GLU A 41 5.20 8.87 6.66
CA GLU A 41 4.18 7.90 6.21
C GLU A 41 2.77 8.38 6.54
N GLU A 42 2.56 8.94 7.74
CA GLU A 42 1.25 9.47 8.13
C GLU A 42 0.84 10.68 7.27
N LEU A 43 1.80 11.55 6.89
CA LEU A 43 1.52 12.65 5.97
C LEU A 43 1.07 12.14 4.60
N ASP A 44 1.73 11.11 4.06
CA ASP A 44 1.37 10.51 2.77
C ASP A 44 0.00 9.83 2.81
N VAL A 45 -0.30 9.10 3.89
CA VAL A 45 -1.60 8.45 4.10
C VAL A 45 -2.70 9.50 4.23
N ALA A 46 -2.50 10.52 5.07
CA ALA A 46 -3.44 11.61 5.24
C ALA A 46 -3.67 12.37 3.94
N ARG A 47 -2.63 12.59 3.14
CA ARG A 47 -2.72 13.30 1.86
C ARG A 47 -3.59 12.55 0.85
N ARG A 48 -3.50 11.22 0.83
CA ARG A 48 -4.32 10.36 -0.05
C ARG A 48 -5.77 10.25 0.41
N ILE A 49 -6.03 10.29 1.72
CA ILE A 49 -7.39 10.19 2.28
C ILE A 49 -8.06 11.56 2.31
N LEU A 50 -7.53 12.50 3.09
CA LEU A 50 -8.14 13.80 3.37
C LEU A 50 -8.11 14.72 2.14
N GLY A 51 -7.10 14.56 1.28
CA GLY A 51 -6.95 15.30 0.03
C GLY A 51 -7.93 14.89 -1.07
N HIS A 52 -8.63 13.76 -0.92
CA HIS A 52 -9.60 13.28 -1.90
C HIS A 52 -11.03 13.34 -1.30
N PRO A 53 -11.98 14.13 -1.87
CA PRO A 53 -13.30 14.35 -1.29
C PRO A 53 -14.08 13.07 -0.94
N GLY A 54 -14.08 12.09 -1.84
CA GLY A 54 -14.77 10.81 -1.61
C GLY A 54 -14.19 10.03 -0.41
N LYS A 55 -12.88 9.73 -0.45
CA LYS A 55 -12.17 9.04 0.65
C LYS A 55 -12.30 9.76 1.98
N ARG A 56 -12.17 11.09 1.98
CA ARG A 56 -12.41 11.90 3.16
C ARG A 56 -13.83 11.72 3.69
N GLY A 57 -14.85 11.73 2.84
CA GLY A 57 -16.23 11.49 3.25
C GLY A 57 -16.44 10.12 3.92
N ALA A 58 -15.83 9.07 3.39
CA ALA A 58 -15.86 7.75 4.04
C ALA A 58 -15.12 7.71 5.38
N TYR A 59 -13.98 8.39 5.45
CA TYR A 59 -13.22 8.54 6.69
C TYR A 59 -14.03 9.29 7.76
N ASP A 60 -14.57 10.46 7.40
CA ASP A 60 -15.38 11.31 8.26
C ASP A 60 -16.62 10.59 8.78
N SER A 61 -17.34 9.88 7.89
CA SER A 61 -18.52 9.10 8.28
C SER A 61 -18.19 8.00 9.28
N LYS A 62 -16.99 7.40 9.20
CA LYS A 62 -16.55 6.36 10.12
C LYS A 62 -16.07 6.95 11.44
N LEU A 63 -15.49 8.15 11.41
CA LEU A 63 -15.05 8.88 12.60
C LEU A 63 -16.22 9.36 13.46
N ASP A 64 -17.35 9.71 12.82
CA ASP A 64 -18.56 10.20 13.50
C ASP A 64 -19.50 9.07 14.00
N ASP A 65 -19.27 7.82 13.59
CA ASP A 65 -20.10 6.68 13.99
C ASP A 65 -19.52 5.98 15.24
N PRO A 66 -20.14 6.12 16.42
CA PRO A 66 -19.64 5.52 17.66
C PRO A 66 -19.72 3.98 17.68
N ASN A 67 -20.45 3.37 16.75
CA ASN A 67 -20.55 1.91 16.62
C ASN A 67 -19.70 1.37 15.47
N ALA A 68 -19.01 2.23 14.71
CA ALA A 68 -18.14 1.78 13.66
C ALA A 68 -16.94 0.99 14.22
N PRO A 69 -16.39 0.04 13.46
CA PRO A 69 -15.12 -0.57 13.82
C PRO A 69 -14.05 0.49 14.05
N ASP A 70 -13.13 0.24 14.98
CA ASP A 70 -12.02 1.16 15.28
C ASP A 70 -11.29 1.56 13.98
N ILE A 71 -10.95 2.85 13.88
CA ILE A 71 -10.09 3.34 12.80
C ILE A 71 -8.66 3.13 13.27
N ASN A 72 -8.04 2.04 12.81
CA ASN A 72 -6.64 1.75 13.07
C ASN A 72 -5.79 2.04 11.83
N ILE A 73 -4.46 1.98 12.00
CA ILE A 73 -3.49 2.27 10.95
C ILE A 73 -3.71 1.39 9.71
N VAL A 74 -4.09 0.13 9.89
CA VAL A 74 -4.41 -0.80 8.80
C VAL A 74 -5.56 -0.25 7.95
N SER A 75 -6.68 0.11 8.59
CA SER A 75 -7.87 0.63 7.91
C SER A 75 -7.60 1.97 7.20
N LEU A 76 -6.70 2.80 7.73
CA LEU A 76 -6.27 4.04 7.07
C LEU A 76 -5.46 3.73 5.80
N ARG A 77 -4.49 2.83 5.86
CA ARG A 77 -3.71 2.42 4.68
C ARG A 77 -4.58 1.79 3.60
N GLU A 78 -5.56 0.98 3.98
CA GLU A 78 -6.55 0.41 3.05
C GLU A 78 -7.38 1.50 2.38
N LEU A 79 -7.92 2.44 3.14
CA LEU A 79 -8.70 3.56 2.60
C LEU A 79 -7.86 4.45 1.67
N ALA A 80 -6.59 4.67 2.01
CA ALA A 80 -5.65 5.42 1.18
C ALA A 80 -5.40 4.73 -0.17
N ARG A 81 -5.29 3.39 -0.18
CA ARG A 81 -5.07 2.56 -1.38
C ARG A 81 -6.34 2.32 -2.19
N ALA A 82 -7.52 2.45 -1.59
CA ALA A 82 -8.78 2.21 -2.26
C ALA A 82 -8.89 3.06 -3.53
N GLN A 83 -9.26 2.41 -4.64
CA GLN A 83 -9.52 3.08 -5.92
C GLN A 83 -10.93 3.66 -5.88
N TRP A 84 -11.00 4.98 -5.76
CA TRP A 84 -12.25 5.74 -5.79
C TRP A 84 -12.35 6.38 -7.17
N ALA A 85 -13.51 6.24 -7.83
CA ALA A 85 -13.76 7.00 -9.04
C ALA A 85 -13.81 8.48 -8.67
N ASP A 86 -13.01 9.32 -9.34
CA ASP A 86 -13.10 10.77 -9.22
C ASP A 86 -14.52 11.18 -9.58
N ALA A 87 -15.35 11.45 -8.57
CA ALA A 87 -16.60 12.14 -8.75
C ALA A 87 -16.24 13.56 -9.19
N GLY A 88 -16.18 13.72 -10.51
CA GLY A 88 -15.81 14.96 -11.18
C GLY A 88 -16.50 16.14 -10.54
N VAL A 89 -15.68 17.15 -10.24
CA VAL A 89 -16.06 18.51 -9.89
C VAL A 89 -17.26 18.92 -10.73
N GLY A 90 -18.43 18.98 -10.10
CA GLY A 90 -19.65 19.48 -10.71
C GLY A 90 -19.37 20.90 -11.20
N SER A 91 -19.38 21.07 -12.52
CA SER A 91 -19.41 22.38 -13.14
C SER A 91 -20.76 23.03 -12.84
N PHE A 92 -20.84 23.69 -11.68
CA PHE A 92 -21.86 24.70 -11.42
C PHE A 92 -21.69 25.80 -12.46
N ARG A 93 -22.59 25.83 -13.45
CA ARG A 93 -22.84 27.05 -14.22
C ARG A 93 -24.07 27.74 -13.61
N PRO A 94 -23.94 28.98 -13.12
CA PRO A 94 -25.10 29.72 -12.64
C PRO A 94 -26.01 30.02 -13.82
N ARG A 95 -27.30 29.68 -13.67
CA ARG A 95 -28.34 29.91 -14.66
C ARG A 95 -28.68 31.41 -14.64
N GLN A 96 -28.10 32.19 -15.55
CA GLN A 96 -28.57 33.55 -15.79
C GLN A 96 -29.91 33.49 -16.53
N TYR A 97 -30.91 34.09 -15.88
CA TYR A 97 -32.25 34.32 -16.39
C TYR A 97 -32.24 35.45 -17.43
N PHE A 98 -32.77 35.19 -18.62
CA PHE A 98 -33.22 36.23 -19.55
C PHE A 98 -34.62 35.84 -20.06
N PRO A 99 -35.61 36.77 -20.03
CA PRO A 99 -36.95 36.51 -20.54
C PRO A 99 -37.05 36.72 -22.05
N GLU A 100 -38.11 36.13 -22.61
CA GLU A 100 -38.49 36.04 -24.02
C GLU A 100 -38.47 37.34 -24.83
N THR A 101 -38.28 37.23 -26.16
CA THR A 101 -39.25 37.67 -27.18
C THR A 101 -38.73 37.41 -28.61
N GLY A 102 -39.64 37.04 -29.53
CA GLY A 102 -39.53 37.47 -30.92
C GLY A 102 -39.41 36.41 -32.03
N SER A 103 -40.58 35.95 -32.51
CA SER A 103 -41.00 35.79 -33.91
C SER A 103 -40.06 35.24 -35.00
N ALA A 104 -40.53 34.16 -35.64
CA ALA A 104 -40.26 33.72 -37.01
C ALA A 104 -40.72 34.77 -38.08
N PRO A 105 -40.60 34.59 -39.42
CA PRO A 105 -40.30 33.35 -40.18
C PRO A 105 -39.48 33.48 -41.50
N GLY A 106 -39.12 32.32 -42.06
CA GLY A 106 -39.36 32.05 -43.48
C GLY A 106 -38.13 31.95 -44.40
N ALA A 107 -37.79 30.72 -44.81
CA ALA A 107 -37.46 30.39 -46.20
C ALA A 107 -37.45 28.87 -46.40
N THR A 108 -38.36 28.41 -47.24
CA THR A 108 -38.52 27.03 -47.72
C THR A 108 -37.43 26.65 -48.74
N VAL A 109 -36.84 25.45 -48.61
CA VAL A 109 -36.35 24.67 -49.76
C VAL A 109 -36.82 23.22 -49.62
N LYS A 110 -37.32 22.70 -50.76
CA LYS A 110 -37.96 21.42 -51.06
C LYS A 110 -36.92 20.26 -51.14
N PRO A 111 -37.29 18.97 -51.05
CA PRO A 111 -36.48 17.97 -50.36
C PRO A 111 -35.53 17.20 -51.28
N GLU A 112 -34.35 16.89 -50.77
CA GLU A 112 -33.51 15.80 -51.28
C GLU A 112 -33.76 14.54 -50.45
N ARG A 113 -34.06 13.45 -51.17
CA ARG A 113 -34.02 12.10 -50.65
C ARG A 113 -32.59 11.79 -50.20
N SER A 114 -32.41 11.57 -48.91
CA SER A 114 -31.30 10.81 -48.38
C SER A 114 -31.86 9.67 -47.52
N THR A 115 -31.38 8.49 -47.84
CA THR A 115 -31.82 7.14 -47.48
C THR A 115 -31.92 6.86 -45.98
N SER A 116 -33.01 6.18 -45.60
CA SER A 116 -33.24 5.58 -44.29
C SER A 116 -32.09 4.64 -43.90
N GLN A 117 -31.26 5.04 -42.94
CA GLN A 117 -30.38 4.11 -42.23
C GLN A 117 -31.13 3.54 -41.04
N ARG A 118 -31.54 2.28 -41.19
CA ARG A 118 -32.06 1.44 -40.11
C ARG A 118 -30.97 1.25 -39.07
N ALA A 119 -31.37 1.40 -37.81
CA ALA A 119 -30.57 1.14 -36.63
C ALA A 119 -29.99 -0.28 -36.64
N VAL A 120 -28.67 -0.39 -36.82
CA VAL A 120 -27.89 -1.61 -36.60
C VAL A 120 -26.71 -1.26 -35.71
N TRP A 121 -26.95 -0.82 -34.48
CA TRP A 121 -25.86 -0.49 -33.56
C TRP A 121 -26.18 -0.62 -32.06
N PRO A 122 -26.64 -1.79 -31.57
CA PRO A 122 -26.35 -2.14 -30.17
C PRO A 122 -25.54 -3.43 -29.96
N TRP A 123 -25.37 -4.28 -30.97
CA TRP A 123 -24.75 -5.61 -30.78
C TRP A 123 -23.22 -5.61 -30.91
N LEU A 124 -22.62 -4.65 -31.63
CA LEU A 124 -21.17 -4.58 -31.79
C LEU A 124 -20.45 -4.03 -30.54
N LEU A 125 -21.09 -3.15 -29.76
CA LEU A 125 -20.53 -2.63 -28.51
C LEU A 125 -20.47 -3.70 -27.40
N ALA A 126 -21.49 -4.56 -27.31
CA ALA A 126 -21.52 -5.65 -26.33
C ALA A 126 -20.45 -6.72 -26.61
N ALA A 127 -20.19 -7.05 -27.89
CA ALA A 127 -19.14 -7.99 -28.27
C ALA A 127 -17.73 -7.45 -28.01
N VAL A 128 -17.50 -6.15 -28.24
CA VAL A 128 -16.22 -5.49 -27.92
C VAL A 128 -16.01 -5.38 -26.40
N LEU A 129 -17.05 -5.11 -25.61
CA LEU A 129 -16.99 -5.11 -24.14
C LEU A 129 -16.70 -6.51 -23.56
N LEU A 130 -17.30 -7.56 -24.12
CA LEU A 130 -17.01 -8.95 -23.70
C LEU A 130 -15.59 -9.40 -24.08
N LEU A 131 -15.10 -9.01 -25.26
CA LEU A 131 -13.72 -9.32 -25.68
C LEU A 131 -12.66 -8.55 -24.88
N SER A 132 -12.95 -7.31 -24.46
CA SER A 132 -12.05 -6.52 -23.61
C SER A 132 -12.05 -7.00 -22.15
N ALA A 133 -13.19 -7.46 -21.62
CA ALA A 133 -13.23 -8.17 -20.32
C ALA A 133 -12.45 -9.50 -20.37
N ALA A 134 -12.54 -10.26 -21.46
CA ALA A 134 -11.77 -11.48 -21.65
C ALA A 134 -10.26 -11.20 -21.82
N ALA A 135 -9.87 -10.17 -22.58
CA ALA A 135 -8.48 -9.77 -22.76
C ALA A 135 -7.86 -9.19 -21.48
N GLY A 136 -8.59 -8.36 -20.74
CA GLY A 136 -8.16 -7.84 -19.43
C GLY A 136 -8.09 -8.95 -18.36
N GLY A 137 -9.05 -9.87 -18.36
CA GLY A 137 -9.05 -11.04 -17.47
C GLY A 137 -7.91 -12.01 -17.78
N LEU A 138 -7.60 -12.24 -19.07
CA LEU A 138 -6.49 -13.08 -19.50
C LEU A 138 -5.12 -12.41 -19.25
N TRP A 139 -5.00 -11.09 -19.46
CA TRP A 139 -3.81 -10.32 -19.11
C TRP A 139 -3.57 -10.34 -17.59
N TRP A 140 -4.59 -10.12 -16.77
CA TRP A 140 -4.50 -10.23 -15.30
C TRP A 140 -4.19 -11.67 -14.82
N TYR A 141 -4.77 -12.69 -15.45
CA TYR A 141 -4.50 -14.10 -15.13
C TYR A 141 -3.08 -14.54 -15.53
N THR A 142 -2.56 -14.01 -16.64
CA THR A 142 -1.19 -14.33 -17.11
C THR A 142 -0.11 -13.45 -16.46
N HIS A 143 -0.39 -12.18 -16.13
CA HIS A 143 0.57 -11.28 -15.45
C HIS A 143 0.61 -11.45 -13.94
N ARG A 144 -0.38 -12.07 -13.30
CA ARG A 144 -0.29 -12.45 -11.87
C ARG A 144 0.85 -13.43 -11.55
N GLY A 145 1.41 -14.10 -12.55
CA GLY A 145 2.45 -15.14 -12.36
C GLY A 145 3.86 -14.72 -12.75
N ALA A 146 4.05 -13.57 -13.38
CA ALA A 146 5.35 -13.13 -13.88
C ALA A 146 5.88 -11.98 -13.03
N GLY A 147 6.18 -12.27 -11.76
CA GLY A 147 6.94 -11.37 -10.92
C GLY A 147 8.22 -10.89 -11.60
N GLU A 148 8.67 -9.67 -11.30
CA GLU A 148 9.96 -9.16 -11.77
C GLU A 148 11.09 -9.95 -11.10
N ARG A 149 12.21 -10.13 -11.81
CA ARG A 149 13.35 -10.81 -11.21
C ARG A 149 13.96 -9.90 -10.16
N TRP A 150 14.41 -10.48 -9.05
CA TRP A 150 15.25 -9.75 -8.13
C TRP A 150 16.56 -9.38 -8.82
N GLU A 151 17.05 -8.18 -8.55
CA GLU A 151 18.32 -7.66 -9.06
C GLU A 151 19.19 -7.16 -7.90
N GLY A 152 20.50 -7.09 -8.12
CA GLY A 152 21.47 -6.59 -7.14
C GLY A 152 21.38 -7.29 -5.77
N VAL A 153 21.35 -6.49 -4.70
CA VAL A 153 21.32 -6.99 -3.32
C VAL A 153 20.10 -7.85 -3.03
N ASN A 154 18.94 -7.55 -3.63
CA ASN A 154 17.71 -8.32 -3.43
C ASN A 154 17.83 -9.73 -4.04
N GLN A 155 18.60 -9.89 -5.13
CA GLN A 155 18.92 -11.22 -5.66
C GLN A 155 19.82 -12.00 -4.70
N GLU A 156 20.79 -11.35 -4.05
CA GLU A 156 21.63 -12.00 -3.02
C GLU A 156 20.79 -12.48 -1.84
N ILE A 157 19.84 -11.65 -1.37
CA ILE A 157 18.90 -12.01 -0.30
C ILE A 157 18.08 -13.26 -0.69
N HIS A 158 17.54 -13.31 -1.91
CA HIS A 158 16.82 -14.49 -2.37
C HIS A 158 17.72 -15.74 -2.43
N MET A 159 18.96 -15.62 -2.90
CA MET A 159 19.89 -16.75 -2.95
C MET A 159 20.28 -17.27 -1.56
N ALA A 160 20.39 -16.38 -0.57
CA ALA A 160 20.72 -16.74 0.80
C ALA A 160 19.54 -17.41 1.53
N PHE A 161 18.30 -17.00 1.24
CA PHE A 161 17.09 -17.51 1.90
C PHE A 161 15.97 -17.85 0.91
N PRO A 162 16.17 -18.82 0.00
CA PRO A 162 15.22 -19.14 -1.07
C PRO A 162 13.91 -19.75 -0.57
N ASP A 163 13.93 -20.33 0.64
CA ASP A 163 12.74 -20.90 1.28
C ASP A 163 11.95 -19.87 2.08
N ILE A 164 12.53 -18.67 2.32
CA ILE A 164 11.85 -17.52 2.95
C ILE A 164 11.32 -16.56 1.88
N VAL A 165 12.20 -16.18 0.95
CA VAL A 165 11.95 -15.16 -0.07
C VAL A 165 11.57 -15.81 -1.39
N SER A 166 10.47 -15.35 -1.98
CA SER A 166 9.99 -15.83 -3.28
C SER A 166 11.06 -15.74 -4.37
N ALA A 167 10.95 -16.59 -5.40
CA ALA A 167 11.88 -16.57 -6.54
C ALA A 167 11.88 -15.26 -7.35
N ARG A 168 10.82 -14.46 -7.23
CA ARG A 168 10.61 -13.20 -7.95
C ARG A 168 9.74 -12.25 -7.13
N GLU A 169 9.84 -10.97 -7.42
CA GLU A 169 9.02 -9.94 -6.79
C GLU A 169 7.53 -10.15 -7.07
N GLY A 170 6.69 -9.93 -6.06
CA GLY A 170 5.24 -10.13 -6.12
C GLY A 170 4.79 -11.58 -6.04
N LEU A 171 5.71 -12.55 -6.13
CA LEU A 171 5.40 -13.96 -5.89
C LEU A 171 5.39 -14.30 -4.40
N LYS A 172 4.95 -15.52 -4.10
CA LYS A 172 4.80 -16.02 -2.74
C LYS A 172 6.09 -16.68 -2.25
N GLY A 173 6.57 -16.26 -1.09
CA GLY A 173 7.65 -16.88 -0.35
C GLY A 173 7.10 -17.84 0.71
N TRP A 174 7.79 -17.89 1.85
CA TRP A 174 7.41 -18.72 2.98
C TRP A 174 5.98 -18.44 3.45
N ASN A 175 5.30 -19.53 3.83
CA ASN A 175 3.89 -19.53 4.25
C ASN A 175 2.91 -18.87 3.25
N GLY A 176 3.29 -18.80 1.97
CA GLY A 176 2.45 -18.21 0.94
C GLY A 176 2.39 -16.68 0.97
N LEU A 177 3.27 -16.03 1.75
CA LEU A 177 3.33 -14.58 1.90
C LEU A 177 3.83 -13.93 0.61
N PRO A 178 3.12 -12.93 0.05
CA PRO A 178 3.62 -12.19 -1.10
C PRO A 178 4.83 -11.35 -0.70
N CYS A 179 5.91 -11.46 -1.48
CA CYS A 179 7.16 -10.74 -1.23
C CYS A 179 7.30 -9.53 -2.15
N ALA A 180 7.79 -8.43 -1.62
CA ALA A 180 8.13 -7.22 -2.36
C ALA A 180 9.43 -6.62 -1.82
N GLU A 181 10.09 -5.79 -2.64
CA GLU A 181 11.16 -4.94 -2.15
C GLU A 181 10.62 -4.00 -1.06
N ALA A 182 11.40 -3.80 -0.01
CA ALA A 182 11.11 -2.85 1.04
C ALA A 182 12.26 -1.84 1.17
N ALA A 183 11.93 -0.63 1.64
CA ALA A 183 12.93 0.39 1.87
C ALA A 183 13.96 -0.08 2.90
N ALA A 184 15.23 -0.02 2.51
CA ALA A 184 16.35 -0.27 3.39
C ALA A 184 16.56 0.93 4.32
N ASP A 185 16.66 0.67 5.62
CA ASP A 185 16.97 1.70 6.63
C ASP A 185 18.47 2.05 6.58
N ALA A 186 18.88 3.09 7.31
CA ALA A 186 20.29 3.48 7.38
C ALA A 186 21.19 2.30 7.83
N GLY A 187 22.23 2.00 7.04
CA GLY A 187 23.15 0.89 7.29
C GLY A 187 22.70 -0.46 6.70
N GLN A 188 21.50 -0.55 6.12
CA GLN A 188 21.03 -1.73 5.38
C GLN A 188 21.39 -1.58 3.90
N LEU A 189 21.87 -2.67 3.28
CA LEU A 189 22.19 -2.73 1.85
C LEU A 189 20.98 -3.09 0.98
N GLY A 190 20.02 -3.80 1.57
CA GLY A 190 18.79 -4.20 0.90
C GLY A 190 17.84 -4.91 1.85
N LYS A 191 16.57 -4.96 1.48
CA LYS A 191 15.49 -5.50 2.32
C LYS A 191 14.37 -6.04 1.44
N ILE A 192 14.00 -7.29 1.67
CA ILE A 192 12.80 -7.88 1.07
C ILE A 192 11.80 -8.14 2.19
N ARG A 193 10.54 -7.78 1.98
CA ARG A 193 9.43 -8.06 2.90
C ARG A 193 8.41 -8.99 2.26
N CYS A 194 8.20 -10.14 2.88
CA CYS A 194 7.11 -11.07 2.61
C CYS A 194 6.06 -10.90 3.70
N ALA A 195 4.88 -10.37 3.37
CA ALA A 195 3.89 -10.06 4.39
C ALA A 195 2.45 -10.06 3.89
N ASP A 196 1.53 -10.33 4.80
CA ASP A 196 0.10 -10.09 4.64
C ASP A 196 -0.43 -9.22 5.79
N ALA A 197 -1.72 -9.35 6.11
CA ALA A 197 -2.36 -8.58 7.18
C ALA A 197 -1.99 -9.04 8.59
N ASP A 198 -1.55 -10.29 8.75
CA ASP A 198 -1.41 -10.96 10.04
C ASP A 198 0.05 -11.29 10.38
N LEU A 199 0.88 -11.47 9.35
CA LEU A 199 2.26 -11.90 9.49
C LEU A 199 3.16 -11.16 8.52
N GLY A 200 4.32 -10.73 9.01
CA GLY A 200 5.38 -10.15 8.20
C GLY A 200 6.71 -10.78 8.50
N VAL A 201 7.46 -11.10 7.44
CA VAL A 201 8.84 -11.54 7.50
C VAL A 201 9.67 -10.63 6.59
N SER A 202 10.72 -10.03 7.13
CA SER A 202 11.65 -9.20 6.37
C SER A 202 13.05 -9.76 6.48
N VAL A 203 13.69 -9.98 5.33
CA VAL A 203 15.10 -10.38 5.26
C VAL A 203 15.91 -9.15 4.85
N ILE A 204 16.91 -8.82 5.65
CA ILE A 204 17.69 -7.60 5.56
C ILE A 204 19.16 -7.97 5.39
N LYS A 205 19.84 -7.36 4.42
CA LYS A 205 21.30 -7.48 4.26
C LYS A 205 21.99 -6.25 4.84
N TYR A 206 23.07 -6.49 5.57
CA TYR A 206 23.98 -5.47 6.09
C TYR A 206 25.37 -5.62 5.46
N ASP A 207 26.23 -4.63 5.66
CA ASP A 207 27.62 -4.70 5.19
C ASP A 207 28.47 -5.74 5.94
N SER A 208 28.12 -6.02 7.20
CA SER A 208 28.80 -7.01 8.04
C SER A 208 27.93 -7.43 9.22
N GLU A 209 28.34 -8.51 9.90
CA GLU A 209 27.75 -8.94 11.17
C GLU A 209 27.78 -7.82 12.22
N THR A 210 28.90 -7.09 12.33
CA THR A 210 29.02 -5.96 13.26
C THR A 210 28.02 -4.85 12.92
N ALA A 211 27.82 -4.54 11.63
CA ALA A 211 26.85 -3.55 11.19
C ALA A 211 25.39 -3.98 11.48
N ARG A 212 25.09 -5.27 11.31
CA ARG A 212 23.81 -5.85 11.70
C ARG A 212 23.57 -5.74 13.20
N ASP A 213 24.53 -6.18 14.01
CA ASP A 213 24.39 -6.23 15.46
C ASP A 213 24.26 -4.82 16.06
N ALA A 214 24.92 -3.82 15.44
CA ALA A 214 24.77 -2.41 15.81
C ALA A 214 23.38 -1.83 15.51
N ALA A 215 22.56 -2.49 14.68
CA ALA A 215 21.19 -2.07 14.40
C ALA A 215 20.17 -2.59 15.43
N LEU A 216 20.59 -3.43 16.37
CA LEU A 216 19.73 -3.99 17.40
C LEU A 216 19.60 -3.05 18.61
N PRO A 217 18.41 -2.92 19.24
CA PRO A 217 18.24 -2.17 20.47
C PRO A 217 19.06 -2.77 21.62
N GLU A 218 19.67 -1.93 22.45
CA GLU A 218 20.51 -2.37 23.58
C GLU A 218 19.74 -3.13 24.68
N SER A 219 18.44 -2.88 24.83
CA SER A 219 17.59 -3.42 25.90
C SER A 219 16.87 -4.72 25.53
N THR A 220 17.51 -5.61 24.77
CA THR A 220 16.80 -6.77 24.22
C THR A 220 17.03 -8.06 24.98
N SER A 221 15.95 -8.77 25.32
CA SER A 221 16.01 -10.19 25.68
C SER A 221 16.42 -11.03 24.45
N ALA A 222 17.58 -11.70 24.57
CA ALA A 222 18.16 -12.53 23.52
C ALA A 222 18.18 -14.01 23.92
N HIS A 223 17.81 -14.88 22.97
CA HIS A 223 17.81 -16.33 23.12
C HIS A 223 18.55 -16.96 21.94
N VAL A 224 19.44 -17.91 22.21
CA VAL A 224 20.11 -18.68 21.16
C VAL A 224 19.20 -19.84 20.75
N LEU A 225 18.90 -19.91 19.46
CA LEU A 225 18.23 -21.04 18.82
C LEU A 225 19.30 -21.82 18.03
N SER A 226 19.35 -23.14 18.23
CA SER A 226 20.30 -23.98 17.49
C SER A 226 19.72 -25.36 17.20
N ASN A 227 20.06 -25.90 16.04
CA ASN A 227 19.83 -27.29 15.65
C ASN A 227 21.13 -28.12 15.62
N GLY A 228 22.23 -27.58 16.16
CA GLY A 228 23.56 -28.20 16.17
C GLY A 228 24.37 -28.06 14.87
N GLN A 229 23.79 -27.52 13.80
CA GLN A 229 24.50 -27.17 12.55
C GLN A 229 24.47 -25.67 12.26
N CYS A 230 23.43 -25.01 12.73
CA CYS A 230 23.18 -23.59 12.58
C CYS A 230 22.82 -22.99 13.94
N GLU A 231 23.24 -21.76 14.16
CA GLU A 231 22.94 -20.99 15.35
C GLU A 231 22.33 -19.65 14.92
N VAL A 232 21.26 -19.27 15.60
CA VAL A 232 20.52 -18.03 15.36
C VAL A 232 20.26 -17.38 16.70
N THR A 233 20.68 -16.13 16.87
CA THR A 233 20.28 -15.34 18.03
C THR A 233 18.92 -14.71 17.75
N SER A 234 17.91 -15.06 18.55
CA SER A 234 16.56 -14.48 18.53
C SER A 234 16.47 -13.37 19.57
N VAL A 235 16.05 -12.19 19.14
CA VAL A 235 16.09 -10.92 19.87
C VAL A 235 14.67 -10.36 19.90
N THR A 236 14.06 -10.20 21.07
CA THR A 236 12.67 -9.72 21.21
C THR A 236 12.58 -8.20 21.09
N LEU A 237 11.78 -7.67 20.18
CA LEU A 237 11.62 -6.22 20.02
C LEU A 237 10.45 -5.71 20.87
N GLU A 238 10.77 -5.23 22.08
CA GLU A 238 9.77 -4.86 23.10
C GLU A 238 8.93 -3.61 22.75
N ASP A 239 9.46 -2.71 21.92
CA ASP A 239 8.80 -1.45 21.53
C ASP A 239 7.79 -1.60 20.37
N SER A 240 7.50 -2.82 19.94
CA SER A 240 6.57 -3.10 18.84
C SER A 240 5.13 -3.25 19.32
N SER A 241 4.16 -2.75 18.53
CA SER A 241 2.72 -2.91 18.84
C SER A 241 2.21 -4.35 18.73
N GLU A 242 2.96 -5.21 18.04
CA GLU A 242 2.72 -6.64 17.89
C GLU A 242 3.98 -7.43 18.27
N PRO A 243 3.87 -8.71 18.67
CA PRO A 243 5.03 -9.56 18.89
C PRO A 243 5.98 -9.50 17.69
N ALA A 244 7.23 -9.14 17.96
CA ALA A 244 8.25 -8.97 16.95
C ALA A 244 9.58 -9.51 17.44
N TYR A 245 10.27 -10.22 16.55
CA TYR A 245 11.54 -10.88 16.84
C TYR A 245 12.50 -10.64 15.70
N PHE A 246 13.72 -10.25 16.05
CA PHE A 246 14.83 -10.20 15.14
C PHE A 246 15.67 -11.47 15.29
N LEU A 247 15.92 -12.16 14.18
CA LEU A 247 16.72 -13.35 14.11
C LEU A 247 18.05 -13.00 13.44
N ALA A 248 19.14 -13.29 14.12
CA ALA A 248 20.51 -13.01 13.72
C ALA A 248 21.26 -14.33 13.51
N PRO A 249 21.31 -14.87 12.27
CA PRO A 249 22.04 -16.09 11.95
C PRO A 249 23.54 -15.91 12.20
N LYS A 250 24.24 -16.99 12.55
CA LYS A 250 25.71 -17.01 12.65
C LYS A 250 26.33 -17.69 11.43
N GLY A 251 27.64 -17.53 11.27
CA GLY A 251 28.40 -18.18 10.18
C GLY A 251 28.24 -17.49 8.83
N ALA A 252 27.95 -18.26 7.78
CA ALA A 252 27.98 -17.76 6.39
C ALA A 252 26.94 -16.67 6.08
N ASN A 253 25.85 -16.60 6.86
CA ASN A 253 24.79 -15.60 6.70
C ASN A 253 24.79 -14.56 7.85
N SER A 254 25.94 -14.33 8.49
CA SER A 254 26.00 -13.44 9.67
C SER A 254 25.86 -11.96 9.35
N ASP A 255 25.98 -11.56 8.08
CA ASP A 255 25.66 -10.23 7.57
C ASP A 255 24.16 -10.03 7.30
N TYR A 256 23.30 -11.03 7.53
CA TYR A 256 21.86 -10.93 7.36
C TYR A 256 21.12 -10.86 8.70
N GLY A 257 19.98 -10.16 8.69
CA GLY A 257 19.00 -10.15 9.77
C GLY A 257 17.62 -10.50 9.25
N ILE A 258 16.84 -11.22 10.04
CA ILE A 258 15.46 -11.59 9.70
C ILE A 258 14.52 -11.06 10.76
N LEU A 259 13.66 -10.13 10.40
CA LEU A 259 12.61 -9.60 11.27
C LEU A 259 11.30 -10.36 11.00
N ILE A 260 10.72 -10.96 12.02
CA ILE A 260 9.37 -11.52 11.98
C ILE A 260 8.47 -10.77 12.95
N ASN A 261 7.29 -10.37 12.49
CA ASN A 261 6.31 -9.61 13.27
C ASN A 261 4.89 -10.10 12.97
N GLY A 262 4.02 -10.08 13.98
CA GLY A 262 2.62 -10.50 13.85
C GLY A 262 2.11 -11.21 15.09
N ARG A 263 0.80 -11.49 15.12
CA ARG A 263 0.12 -12.07 16.29
C ARG A 263 0.74 -13.39 16.75
N ASP A 264 1.16 -14.22 15.80
CA ASP A 264 1.74 -15.55 16.07
C ASP A 264 3.27 -15.58 15.87
N ALA A 265 3.94 -14.42 15.83
CA ALA A 265 5.38 -14.34 15.51
C ALA A 265 6.27 -15.16 16.46
N GLU A 266 5.85 -15.36 17.72
CA GLU A 266 6.62 -16.14 18.69
C GLU A 266 6.74 -17.61 18.29
N GLU A 267 5.67 -18.22 17.79
CA GLU A 267 5.67 -19.61 17.31
C GLU A 267 6.27 -19.67 15.91
N GLN A 268 5.84 -18.75 15.03
CA GLN A 268 6.24 -18.71 13.63
C GLN A 268 7.75 -18.51 13.45
N ARG A 269 8.44 -17.79 14.35
CA ARG A 269 9.90 -17.61 14.29
C ARG A 269 10.67 -18.93 14.45
N LEU A 270 10.08 -19.92 15.11
CA LEU A 270 10.69 -21.25 15.31
C LEU A 270 10.51 -22.15 14.08
N ALA A 271 9.54 -21.83 13.21
CA ALA A 271 9.26 -22.55 11.97
C ALA A 271 9.91 -21.92 10.72
N LEU A 272 10.56 -20.76 10.87
CA LEU A 272 11.24 -20.08 9.77
C LEU A 272 12.47 -20.89 9.32
N PRO A 273 12.63 -21.15 8.00
CA PRO A 273 13.78 -21.84 7.45
C PRO A 273 14.98 -20.88 7.31
N VAL A 274 15.48 -20.41 8.46
CA VAL A 274 16.65 -19.52 8.54
C VAL A 274 17.95 -20.27 8.21
N CYS A 275 17.97 -21.55 8.53
CA CYS A 275 19.11 -22.43 8.36
C CYS A 275 18.85 -23.36 7.17
N PRO A 276 19.85 -23.57 6.30
CA PRO A 276 19.78 -24.56 5.22
C PRO A 276 19.81 -26.01 5.74
#